data_AF-A0A1S9ACH3-F1
#
_entry.id   AF-A0A1S9ACH3-F1
#
_cell.length_a   1.000
_cell.length_b   1.000
_cell.length_c   1.000
_cell.angle_alpha   90.00
_cell.angle_beta   90.00
_cell.angle_gamma   90.00
#
_symmetry.space_group_name_H-M   'P 1'
#
loop_
_entity.id
_entity.type
_entity.pdbx_description
1 polymer ?
#
loop_
_entity_poly.entity_id
_entity_poly.type
_entity_poly.pdbx_seq_one_letter_code
_entity_poly.pdbx_strand_id
1 'polypeptide(L)'
;MTSPSFDPAQLDTLDAIADHLADAFEDGEGELVAAALLAVSRAPALPELAAAVGVSREHLQGALASGEFDLDLTLEIMKVVDLHMSGRG
;
A
#
# COMPACT_ATOMS: atom_id res chain seq x y z
N MET A 1 13.63 -7.05 -17.35
CA MET A 1 14.14 -7.58 -16.06
C MET A 1 12.91 -7.93 -15.24
N THR A 2 12.78 -9.14 -14.71
CA THR A 2 11.65 -9.46 -13.83
C THR A 2 11.99 -8.85 -12.47
N SER A 3 11.26 -7.82 -12.05
CA SER A 3 11.38 -7.29 -10.68
C SER A 3 11.17 -8.47 -9.71
N PRO A 4 11.89 -8.52 -8.58
CA PRO A 4 11.75 -9.62 -7.63
C PRO A 4 10.26 -9.74 -7.26
N SER A 5 9.70 -10.95 -7.38
CA SER A 5 8.37 -11.25 -6.86
C SER A 5 8.40 -10.96 -5.36
N PHE A 6 7.94 -9.78 -4.96
CA PHE A 6 7.74 -9.45 -3.57
C PHE A 6 6.58 -10.31 -3.05
N ASP A 7 6.81 -11.05 -1.97
CA ASP A 7 5.83 -11.95 -1.41
C ASP A 7 4.78 -11.14 -0.59
N PRO A 8 3.52 -11.02 -1.05
CA PRO A 8 2.51 -10.24 -0.35
C PRO A 8 2.15 -10.83 1.03
N ALA A 9 2.57 -12.08 1.31
CA ALA A 9 2.42 -12.70 2.61
C ALA A 9 3.27 -12.03 3.71
N GLN A 10 4.31 -11.27 3.33
CA GLN A 10 5.14 -10.47 4.25
C GLN A 10 4.47 -9.15 4.67
N LEU A 11 3.31 -8.83 4.07
CA LEU A 11 2.50 -7.66 4.40
C LEU A 11 1.42 -8.01 5.41
N ASP A 12 1.83 -8.63 6.52
CA ASP A 12 0.94 -9.10 7.59
C ASP A 12 0.62 -8.03 8.63
N THR A 13 1.21 -6.84 8.52
CA THR A 13 0.92 -5.69 9.39
C THR A 13 0.81 -4.40 8.58
N LEU A 14 0.14 -3.40 9.16
CA LEU A 14 0.04 -2.06 8.58
C LEU A 14 1.43 -1.39 8.44
N ASP A 15 2.35 -1.64 9.37
CA ASP A 15 3.75 -1.18 9.28
C ASP A 15 4.47 -1.80 8.07
N ALA A 16 4.35 -3.11 7.85
CA ALA A 16 4.97 -3.75 6.70
C ALA A 16 4.44 -3.20 5.36
N ILE A 17 3.14 -2.89 5.30
CA ILE A 17 2.54 -2.21 4.14
C ILE A 17 3.11 -0.79 3.98
N ALA A 18 3.23 -0.05 5.08
CA ALA A 18 3.75 1.32 5.07
C ALA A 18 5.21 1.37 4.61
N ASP A 19 6.07 0.51 5.13
CA ASP A 19 7.48 0.39 4.70
C ASP A 19 7.57 -0.01 3.22
N HIS A 20 6.75 -0.96 2.76
CA HIS A 20 6.76 -1.39 1.36
C HIS A 20 6.31 -0.29 0.38
N LEU A 21 5.25 0.46 0.73
CA LEU A 21 4.78 1.57 -0.08
C LEU A 21 5.78 2.73 -0.08
N ALA A 22 6.38 3.05 1.08
CA ALA A 22 7.38 4.11 1.19
C ALA A 22 8.60 3.83 0.30
N ASP A 23 9.13 2.61 0.30
CA ASP A 23 10.24 2.19 -0.56
C ASP A 23 9.88 2.37 -2.05
N ALA A 24 8.68 1.94 -2.46
CA ALA A 24 8.22 2.10 -3.83
C ALA A 24 8.03 3.57 -4.25
N PHE A 25 7.55 4.42 -3.33
CA PHE A 25 7.41 5.86 -3.58
C PHE A 25 8.75 6.60 -3.60
N GLU A 26 9.75 6.16 -2.83
CA GLU A 26 11.10 6.73 -2.82
C GLU A 26 11.83 6.49 -4.14
N ASP A 27 11.65 5.31 -4.75
CA ASP A 27 12.23 4.97 -6.06
C ASP A 27 11.59 5.84 -7.18
N GLY A 28 10.30 6.16 -7.05
CA GLY A 28 9.58 7.07 -7.94
C GLY A 28 9.24 6.50 -9.33
N GLU A 29 9.53 5.22 -9.58
CA GLU A 29 9.18 4.56 -10.83
C GLU A 29 7.74 4.05 -10.82
N GLY A 30 6.94 4.50 -11.79
CA GLY A 30 5.51 4.15 -11.87
C GLY A 30 5.23 2.65 -11.95
N GLU A 31 6.12 1.87 -12.57
CA GLU A 31 5.98 0.40 -12.62
C GLU A 31 6.22 -0.26 -11.25
N LEU A 32 7.16 0.27 -10.46
CA LEU A 32 7.43 -0.23 -9.10
C LEU A 32 6.30 0.13 -8.14
N VAL A 33 5.80 1.36 -8.21
CA VAL A 33 4.64 1.80 -7.44
C VAL A 33 3.42 0.94 -7.77
N ALA A 34 3.14 0.71 -9.05
CA ALA A 34 2.04 -0.17 -9.48
C ALA A 34 2.20 -1.61 -8.97
N ALA A 35 3.42 -2.15 -9.01
CA ALA A 35 3.70 -3.49 -8.48
C ALA A 35 3.51 -3.57 -6.95
N ALA A 36 3.94 -2.54 -6.22
CA ALA A 36 3.77 -2.47 -4.77
C ALA A 36 2.30 -2.40 -4.37
N LEU A 37 1.51 -1.57 -5.04
CA LEU A 37 0.06 -1.47 -4.83
C LEU A 37 -0.65 -2.79 -5.12
N LEU A 38 -0.25 -3.47 -6.20
CA LEU A 38 -0.77 -4.80 -6.51
C LEU A 38 -0.41 -5.82 -5.41
N ALA A 39 0.79 -5.76 -4.83
CA ALA A 39 1.16 -6.61 -3.70
C ALA A 39 0.31 -6.31 -2.46
N VAL A 40 0.11 -5.03 -2.13
CA VAL A 40 -0.75 -4.59 -1.01
C VAL A 40 -2.19 -5.06 -1.21
N SER A 41 -2.71 -5.07 -2.45
CA SER A 41 -4.06 -5.58 -2.75
C SER A 41 -4.28 -7.04 -2.35
N ARG A 42 -3.20 -7.81 -2.20
CA ARG A 42 -3.19 -9.23 -1.83
C ARG A 42 -2.68 -9.47 -0.40
N ALA A 43 -2.37 -8.40 0.33
CA ALA A 43 -1.80 -8.46 1.67
C ALA A 43 -2.79 -9.00 2.71
N PRO A 44 -2.33 -9.78 3.70
CA PRO A 44 -3.14 -10.14 4.87
C PRO A 44 -3.62 -8.93 5.68
N ALA A 45 -2.81 -7.87 5.79
CA ALA A 45 -3.16 -6.64 6.53
C ALA A 45 -3.96 -5.61 5.72
N LEU A 46 -4.38 -5.92 4.49
CA LEU A 46 -5.30 -5.09 3.70
C LEU A 46 -6.55 -4.58 4.47
N PRO A 47 -7.27 -5.41 5.28
CA PRO A 47 -8.39 -4.91 6.09
C PRO A 47 -7.98 -3.86 7.13
N GLU A 48 -6.76 -3.93 7.68
CA GLU A 48 -6.25 -2.93 8.63
C GLU A 48 -5.99 -1.60 7.93
N LEU A 49 -5.36 -1.65 6.74
CA LEU A 49 -5.19 -0.47 5.90
C LEU A 49 -6.53 0.14 5.51
N ALA A 50 -7.50 -0.68 5.08
CA ALA A 50 -8.83 -0.20 4.72
C ALA A 50 -9.53 0.51 5.90
N ALA A 51 -9.40 -0.04 7.10
CA ALA A 51 -9.93 0.57 8.31
C ALA A 51 -9.23 1.90 8.65
N ALA A 52 -7.90 1.98 8.47
CA ALA A 52 -7.12 3.20 8.72
C ALA A 52 -7.45 4.32 7.72
N VAL A 53 -7.68 3.96 6.45
CA VAL A 53 -8.06 4.89 5.36
C VAL A 53 -9.55 5.24 5.40
N GLY A 54 -10.36 4.52 6.18
CA GLY A 54 -11.81 4.78 6.31
C GLY A 54 -12.65 4.27 5.14
N VAL A 55 -12.19 3.24 4.42
CA VAL A 55 -12.88 2.64 3.27
C VAL A 55 -13.15 1.15 3.49
N SER A 56 -14.05 0.57 2.69
CA SER A 56 -14.28 -0.88 2.70
C SER A 56 -13.09 -1.64 2.11
N ARG A 57 -12.76 -2.81 2.68
CA ARG A 57 -11.71 -3.70 2.16
C ARG A 57 -11.86 -3.99 0.67
N GLU A 58 -13.08 -4.27 0.20
CA GLU A 58 -13.34 -4.57 -1.22
C GLU A 58 -13.07 -3.36 -2.11
N HIS A 59 -13.42 -2.16 -1.66
CA HIS A 59 -13.15 -0.92 -2.38
C HIS A 59 -11.65 -0.67 -2.49
N LEU A 60 -10.92 -0.78 -1.38
CA LEU A 60 -9.47 -0.63 -1.37
C LEU A 60 -8.79 -1.70 -2.23
N GLN A 61 -9.19 -2.97 -2.10
CA GLN A 61 -8.65 -4.07 -2.89
C GLN A 61 -8.85 -3.85 -4.39
N GLY A 62 -10.05 -3.46 -4.80
CA GLY A 62 -10.37 -3.19 -6.20
C GLY A 62 -9.57 -2.02 -6.76
N ALA A 63 -9.48 -0.93 -6.01
CA ALA A 63 -8.72 0.25 -6.39
C ALA A 63 -7.23 -0.08 -6.58
N LEU A 64 -6.61 -0.73 -5.58
CA LEU A 64 -5.20 -1.15 -5.64
C LEU A 64 -4.92 -2.17 -6.76
N ALA A 65 -5.82 -3.12 -6.99
CA ALA A 65 -5.66 -4.14 -8.02
C ALA A 65 -5.85 -3.59 -9.45
N SER A 66 -6.71 -2.59 -9.62
CA SER A 66 -6.91 -1.91 -10.91
C SER A 66 -5.77 -0.94 -11.22
N GLY A 67 -5.09 -0.42 -10.19
CA GLY A 67 -4.20 0.72 -10.35
C GLY A 67 -4.94 2.03 -10.61
N GLU A 68 -6.28 2.01 -10.55
CA GLU A 68 -7.15 3.17 -10.72
C GLU A 68 -7.70 3.56 -9.35
N PHE A 69 -7.07 4.54 -8.74
CA PHE A 69 -7.52 5.17 -7.51
C PHE A 69 -7.40 6.68 -7.61
N ASP A 70 -8.36 7.37 -7.01
CA ASP A 70 -8.35 8.83 -6.98
C ASP A 70 -7.15 9.37 -6.20
N LEU A 71 -6.78 10.62 -6.52
CA LEU A 71 -5.75 11.34 -5.77
C LEU A 71 -6.09 11.42 -4.28
N ASP A 72 -7.39 11.50 -3.94
CA ASP A 72 -7.87 11.49 -2.56
C ASP A 72 -7.47 10.21 -1.81
N LEU A 73 -7.71 9.04 -2.40
CA LEU A 73 -7.34 7.75 -1.82
C LEU A 73 -5.82 7.63 -1.69
N THR A 74 -5.06 8.11 -2.68
CA THR A 74 -3.60 8.16 -2.62
C THR A 74 -3.12 8.99 -1.44
N LEU A 75 -3.69 10.18 -1.24
CA LEU A 75 -3.32 11.07 -0.13
C LEU A 75 -3.70 10.46 1.22
N GLU A 76 -4.84 9.79 1.35
CA GLU A 76 -5.21 9.11 2.60
C GLU A 76 -4.26 7.95 2.91
N ILE A 77 -3.88 7.14 1.92
CA ILE A 77 -2.87 6.09 2.09
C ILE A 77 -1.55 6.70 2.54
N MET A 78 -1.07 7.76 1.87
CA MET A 78 0.17 8.44 2.24
C MET A 78 0.12 9.00 3.66
N LYS A 79 -1.01 9.55 4.11
CA LYS A 79 -1.19 10.01 5.50
C LYS A 79 -1.09 8.86 6.50
N VAL A 80 -1.72 7.72 6.22
CA VAL A 80 -1.64 6.55 7.09
C VAL A 80 -0.20 6.05 7.20
N VAL A 81 0.50 5.99 6.07
CA VAL A 81 1.92 5.63 6.02
C VAL A 81 2.77 6.61 6.84
N ASP A 82 2.59 7.92 6.63
CA ASP A 82 3.32 8.97 7.36
C ASP A 82 3.06 8.94 8.87
N LEU A 83 1.81 8.71 9.28
CA LEU A 83 1.42 8.58 10.69
C LEU A 83 2.04 7.35 11.35
N HIS A 84 2.06 6.20 10.66
CA HIS A 84 2.72 4.99 11.15
C HIS A 84 4.23 5.17 11.26
N MET A 85 4.85 5.83 10.27
CA MET A 85 6.28 6.15 10.27
C MET A 85 6.67 7.12 11.39
N SER A 86 5.87 8.17 11.61
CA SER A 86 6.12 9.19 12.63
C SER A 86 5.90 8.68 14.06
N GLY A 87 5.04 7.68 14.25
CA GLY A 87 4.83 7.02 15.55
C GLY A 87 6.02 6.20 16.07
N ARG A 88 7.06 6.02 15.26
CA ARG A 88 8.29 5.27 15.61
C ARG A 88 9.40 6.15 16.22
N GLY A 89 9.13 7.44 16.49
CA GLY A 89 10.08 8.44 17.02
C GLY A 89 10.03 8.68 18.52
#